data_AF-A0AAN8Z325-F1
#
_entry.id   AF-A0AAN8Z325-F1
#
_cell.length_a   1.000
_cell.length_b   1.000
_cell.length_c   1.000
_cell.angle_alpha   90.00
_cell.angle_beta   90.00
_cell.angle_gamma   90.00
#
_symmetry.space_group_name_H-M   'P 1'
#
loop_
_entity.id
_entity.type
_entity.pdbx_description
1 polymer ?
#
loop_
_entity_poly.entity_id
_entity_poly.type
_entity_poly.pdbx_seq_one_letter_code
_entity_poly.pdbx_strand_id
1 'polypeptide(L)'
;MDAIKNMNLSEAVKRRRMNKWMNHFSYEKCLSNEQGREIAERFGLHNLFWDWVLPRTRDGFYRFKGSVMAAVVRSWAFAPLADLIWMESASPDLAECTKFAQGVKSVLPEIMLAYNLSPSFNWDASGMTDQQMVDFIPRIARLGYCWQFIARAGFHADALVIDTFAKDYAQWAYVERIQRQERNNGVDTLAYKKWSVLLIMVDILRPFKVVENFQSYTICTQDIAMINQFMFVCFVFVGVTEEQFKETWTRPGATDMGGSGEVVAKARM
;
A
#
# COMPACT_ATOMS: atom_id res chain seq x y z
N MET A 1 34.96 0.14 -21.09
CA MET A 1 34.85 -1.14 -21.82
C MET A 1 34.89 -0.94 -23.33
N ASP A 2 34.07 -0.07 -23.91
CA ASP A 2 34.02 0.12 -25.38
C ASP A 2 35.34 0.65 -25.96
N ALA A 3 36.04 1.51 -25.22
CA ALA A 3 37.40 1.92 -25.57
C ALA A 3 38.35 0.72 -25.77
N ILE A 4 38.27 -0.34 -24.95
CA ILE A 4 39.09 -1.55 -25.09
C ILE A 4 38.64 -2.37 -26.31
N LYS A 5 37.33 -2.46 -26.56
CA LYS A 5 36.78 -3.20 -27.71
C LYS A 5 37.19 -2.59 -29.05
N ASN A 6 37.24 -1.27 -29.11
CA ASN A 6 37.55 -0.49 -30.31
C ASN A 6 39.06 -0.30 -30.54
N MET A 7 39.93 -0.79 -29.64
CA MET A 7 41.37 -0.77 -29.87
C MET A 7 41.78 -1.68 -31.02
N ASN A 8 42.77 -1.25 -31.80
CA ASN A 8 43.41 -2.09 -32.81
C ASN A 8 44.40 -3.07 -32.16
N LEU A 9 43.88 -4.08 -31.45
CA LEU A 9 44.62 -5.12 -30.74
C LEU A 9 44.00 -6.49 -31.05
N SER A 10 44.75 -7.57 -30.83
CA SER A 10 44.18 -8.91 -30.94
C SER A 10 43.11 -9.16 -29.87
N GLU A 11 42.11 -9.99 -30.20
CA GLU A 11 41.00 -10.31 -29.30
C GLU A 11 41.46 -10.93 -27.97
N ALA A 12 42.53 -11.72 -28.00
CA ALA A 12 43.15 -12.27 -26.79
C ALA A 12 43.66 -11.17 -25.85
N VAL A 13 44.29 -10.13 -26.40
CA VAL A 13 44.79 -8.99 -25.62
C VAL A 13 43.63 -8.13 -25.10
N LYS A 14 42.60 -7.89 -25.92
CA LYS A 14 41.38 -7.17 -25.49
C LYS A 14 40.70 -7.89 -24.34
N ARG A 15 40.50 -9.21 -24.45
CA ARG A 15 39.89 -10.03 -23.38
C ARG A 15 40.73 -10.00 -22.10
N ARG A 16 42.06 -10.11 -22.20
CA ARG A 16 42.96 -10.00 -21.04
C ARG A 16 42.84 -8.64 -20.35
N ARG A 17 42.83 -7.54 -21.12
CA ARG A 17 42.66 -6.18 -20.58
C ARG A 17 41.28 -5.98 -19.95
N MET A 18 40.23 -6.52 -20.57
CA MET A 18 38.87 -6.49 -20.03
C MET A 18 38.77 -7.23 -18.71
N ASN A 19 39.33 -8.45 -18.62
CA ASN A 19 39.31 -9.23 -17.38
C ASN A 19 40.09 -8.51 -16.26
N LYS A 20 41.25 -7.93 -16.59
CA LYS A 20 42.00 -7.10 -15.63
C LYS A 20 41.17 -5.92 -15.14
N TRP A 21 40.53 -5.18 -16.05
CA TRP A 21 39.60 -4.10 -15.69
C TRP A 21 38.52 -4.62 -14.74
N MET A 22 37.79 -5.66 -15.12
CA MET A 22 36.71 -6.21 -14.29
C MET A 22 37.18 -6.70 -12.91
N ASN A 23 38.43 -7.16 -12.76
CA ASN A 23 38.98 -7.53 -11.45
C ASN A 23 39.21 -6.32 -10.53
N HIS A 24 39.55 -5.15 -11.10
CA HIS A 24 39.73 -3.92 -10.33
C HIS A 24 38.39 -3.28 -9.94
N PHE A 25 37.36 -3.42 -10.77
CA PHE A 25 36.05 -2.80 -10.57
C PHE A 25 35.04 -3.80 -9.99
N SER A 26 34.67 -3.60 -8.73
CA SER A 26 33.49 -4.22 -8.13
C SER A 26 32.64 -3.15 -7.44
N TYR A 27 31.35 -3.42 -7.30
CA TYR A 27 30.42 -2.51 -6.63
C TYR A 27 30.82 -2.24 -5.18
N GLU A 28 31.35 -3.25 -4.48
CA GLU A 28 31.80 -3.16 -3.08
C GLU A 28 32.97 -2.18 -2.91
N LYS A 29 33.85 -2.06 -3.92
CA LYS A 29 35.04 -1.19 -3.85
C LYS A 29 34.71 0.30 -3.95
N CYS A 30 33.52 0.67 -4.45
CA CYS A 30 33.04 2.05 -4.54
C CYS A 30 34.09 3.07 -5.05
N LEU A 31 34.82 2.73 -6.10
CA LEU A 31 35.92 3.56 -6.61
C LEU A 31 35.42 4.92 -7.09
N SER A 32 36.17 5.98 -6.77
CA SER A 32 35.91 7.31 -7.30
C SER A 32 36.24 7.39 -8.80
N ASN A 33 35.71 8.40 -9.49
CA ASN A 33 36.04 8.65 -10.90
C ASN A 33 37.54 8.94 -11.09
N GLU A 34 38.19 9.60 -10.13
CA GLU A 34 39.64 9.88 -10.14
C GLU A 34 40.45 8.58 -10.07
N GLN A 35 40.15 7.72 -9.09
CA GLN A 35 40.76 6.40 -8.98
C GLN A 35 40.52 5.55 -10.23
N GLY A 36 39.32 5.62 -10.81
CA GLY A 36 38.99 4.94 -12.05
C GLY A 36 39.83 5.40 -13.24
N ARG A 37 40.13 6.70 -13.33
CA ARG A 37 41.01 7.28 -14.36
C ARG A 37 42.45 6.84 -14.19
N GLU A 38 42.98 6.87 -12.97
CA GLU A 38 44.34 6.38 -12.69
C GLU A 38 44.50 4.90 -13.09
N ILE A 39 43.50 4.07 -12.78
CA ILE A 39 43.51 2.66 -13.17
C ILE A 39 43.47 2.52 -14.70
N ALA A 40 42.65 3.32 -15.39
CA ALA A 40 42.60 3.31 -16.85
C ALA A 40 43.96 3.68 -17.47
N GLU A 41 44.62 4.72 -16.96
CA GLU A 41 45.95 5.14 -17.42
C GLU A 41 47.00 4.05 -17.24
N ARG A 42 47.01 3.35 -16.10
CA ARG A 42 47.90 2.19 -15.87
C ARG A 42 47.68 1.05 -16.87
N PHE A 43 46.51 0.98 -17.50
CA PHE A 43 46.19 -0.01 -18.55
C PHE A 43 46.46 0.50 -19.98
N GLY A 44 47.07 1.67 -20.12
CA GLY A 44 47.39 2.28 -21.41
C GLY A 44 46.17 2.88 -22.12
N LEU A 45 45.08 3.15 -21.38
CA LEU A 45 43.93 3.91 -21.86
C LEU A 45 44.21 5.40 -21.60
N HIS A 46 45.11 5.99 -22.40
CA HIS A 46 45.41 7.42 -22.29
C HIS A 46 44.33 8.26 -22.95
N ASN A 47 44.07 9.46 -22.41
CA ASN A 47 43.17 10.47 -22.97
C ASN A 47 41.74 9.97 -23.24
N LEU A 48 41.20 9.12 -22.36
CA LEU A 48 39.80 8.71 -22.45
C LEU A 48 38.89 9.92 -22.22
N PHE A 49 38.23 10.39 -23.29
CA PHE A 49 37.26 11.46 -23.18
C PHE A 49 36.03 10.97 -22.39
N TRP A 50 35.77 11.61 -21.26
CA TRP A 50 34.60 11.39 -20.44
C TRP A 50 34.27 12.68 -19.69
N ASP A 51 33.05 13.19 -19.89
CA ASP A 51 32.55 14.36 -19.19
C ASP A 51 31.06 14.16 -18.86
N TRP A 52 30.79 13.93 -17.57
CA TRP A 52 29.43 13.80 -17.01
C TRP A 52 28.73 15.14 -16.75
N VAL A 53 29.41 16.28 -16.93
CA VAL A 53 28.86 17.64 -16.81
C VAL A 53 28.10 18.02 -18.09
N LEU A 54 28.60 17.60 -19.26
CA LEU A 54 27.98 17.88 -20.56
C LEU A 54 26.49 17.44 -20.65
N PRO A 55 26.10 16.22 -20.23
CA PRO A 55 24.71 15.76 -20.38
C PRO A 55 23.77 16.20 -19.24
N ARG A 56 24.14 17.19 -18.41
CA ARG A 56 23.28 17.68 -17.33
C ARG A 56 21.96 18.23 -17.85
N THR A 57 20.92 18.13 -17.04
CA THR A 57 19.63 18.77 -17.34
C THR A 57 19.76 20.30 -17.27
N ARG A 58 18.76 21.02 -17.77
CA ARG A 58 18.67 22.48 -17.63
C ARG A 58 18.76 22.95 -16.18
N ASP A 59 18.24 22.13 -15.27
CA ASP A 59 18.24 22.39 -13.83
C ASP A 59 19.55 21.94 -13.14
N GLY A 60 20.51 21.42 -13.89
CA GLY A 60 21.83 21.03 -13.38
C GLY A 60 21.94 19.60 -12.85
N PHE A 61 20.95 18.73 -13.05
CA PHE A 61 21.01 17.33 -12.60
C PHE A 61 21.90 16.47 -13.48
N TYR A 62 22.70 15.61 -12.86
CA TYR A 62 23.50 14.60 -13.55
C TYR A 62 22.61 13.46 -14.07
N ARG A 63 23.02 12.86 -15.20
CA ARG A 63 22.41 11.61 -15.67
C ARG A 63 22.87 10.46 -14.80
N PHE A 64 21.93 9.60 -14.44
CA PHE A 64 22.19 8.43 -13.62
C PHE A 64 21.59 7.19 -14.26
N LYS A 65 22.38 6.11 -14.32
CA LYS A 65 21.90 4.82 -14.80
C LYS A 65 21.41 3.99 -13.61
N GLY A 66 20.11 4.00 -13.37
CA GLY A 66 19.46 3.16 -12.37
C GLY A 66 19.65 1.67 -12.66
N SER A 67 19.69 0.87 -11.60
CA SER A 67 19.67 -0.60 -11.66
C SER A 67 19.48 -1.18 -10.27
N VAL A 68 19.15 -2.47 -10.18
CA VAL A 68 19.13 -3.22 -8.91
C VAL A 68 20.45 -3.09 -8.16
N MET A 69 21.58 -3.20 -8.85
CA MET A 69 22.89 -3.06 -8.20
C MET A 69 23.15 -1.65 -7.69
N ALA A 70 22.64 -0.63 -8.37
CA ALA A 70 22.72 0.74 -7.87
C ALA A 70 21.92 0.91 -6.56
N ALA A 71 20.77 0.26 -6.44
CA ALA A 71 20.00 0.22 -5.20
C ALA A 71 20.71 -0.59 -4.10
N VAL A 72 21.34 -1.72 -4.44
CA VAL A 72 22.14 -2.52 -3.50
C VAL A 72 23.28 -1.71 -2.90
N VAL A 73 24.07 -1.01 -3.72
CA VAL A 73 25.19 -0.18 -3.21
C VAL A 73 24.69 0.94 -2.29
N ARG A 74 23.56 1.59 -2.64
CA ARG A 74 22.93 2.57 -1.76
C ARG A 74 22.45 1.95 -0.45
N SER A 75 21.91 0.74 -0.50
CA SER A 75 21.45 -0.01 0.67
C SER A 75 22.60 -0.30 1.63
N TRP A 76 23.78 -0.69 1.12
CA TRP A 76 24.97 -0.86 1.95
C TRP A 76 25.37 0.42 2.67
N ALA A 77 25.28 1.57 1.98
CA ALA A 77 25.58 2.86 2.59
C ALA A 77 24.52 3.31 3.62
N PHE A 78 23.26 2.92 3.44
CA PHE A 78 22.16 3.32 4.33
C PHE A 78 21.96 2.40 5.53
N ALA A 79 22.36 1.13 5.44
CA ALA A 79 22.11 0.14 6.48
C ALA A 79 22.62 0.52 7.89
N PRO A 80 23.74 1.24 8.08
CA PRO A 80 24.14 1.68 9.42
C PRO A 80 23.15 2.65 10.09
N LEU A 81 22.22 3.23 9.33
CA LEU A 81 21.27 4.24 9.76
C LEU A 81 19.80 3.78 9.66
N ALA A 82 19.56 2.52 9.29
CA ALA A 82 18.23 2.00 9.03
C ALA A 82 18.07 0.55 9.51
N ASP A 83 16.98 0.27 10.23
CA ASP A 83 16.65 -1.09 10.66
C ASP A 83 16.15 -1.96 9.50
N LEU A 84 15.48 -1.32 8.53
CA LEU A 84 14.94 -1.95 7.33
C LEU A 84 15.34 -1.20 6.07
N ILE A 85 15.57 -1.97 5.00
CA ILE A 85 15.83 -1.46 3.67
C ILE A 85 14.70 -1.82 2.72
N TRP A 86 14.26 -0.84 1.93
CA TRP A 86 13.28 -1.00 0.87
C TRP A 86 13.82 -0.41 -0.44
N MET A 87 13.73 -1.19 -1.52
CA MET A 87 13.92 -0.73 -2.89
C MET A 87 12.56 -0.67 -3.59
N GLU A 88 12.22 0.48 -4.15
CA GLU A 88 11.06 0.62 -5.04
C GLU A 88 11.30 -0.14 -6.35
N SER A 89 10.27 -0.80 -6.87
CA SER A 89 10.33 -1.63 -8.09
C SER A 89 9.25 -1.23 -9.08
N ALA A 90 9.51 -1.43 -10.38
CA ALA A 90 8.54 -1.09 -11.43
C ALA A 90 7.46 -2.17 -11.66
N SER A 91 7.73 -3.41 -11.22
CA SER A 91 6.86 -4.57 -11.40
C SER A 91 7.11 -5.62 -10.30
N PRO A 92 6.15 -6.55 -10.07
CA PRO A 92 6.31 -7.63 -9.10
C PRO A 92 7.19 -8.76 -9.68
N ASP A 93 8.49 -8.49 -9.86
CA ASP A 93 9.46 -9.46 -10.40
C ASP A 93 10.24 -10.17 -9.28
N LEU A 94 10.01 -11.47 -9.13
CA LEU A 94 10.69 -12.30 -8.15
C LEU A 94 12.22 -12.40 -8.39
N ALA A 95 12.67 -12.38 -9.64
CA ALA A 95 14.09 -12.42 -9.97
C ALA A 95 14.78 -11.11 -9.55
N GLU A 96 14.11 -9.97 -9.75
CA GLU A 96 14.57 -8.67 -9.27
C GLU A 96 14.67 -8.63 -7.74
N CYS A 97 13.62 -9.10 -7.05
CA CYS A 97 13.60 -9.21 -5.58
C CYS A 97 14.73 -10.09 -5.07
N THR A 98 14.94 -11.25 -5.70
CA THR A 98 16.02 -12.20 -5.33
C THR A 98 17.38 -11.56 -5.49
N LYS A 99 17.61 -10.89 -6.63
CA LYS A 99 18.89 -10.22 -6.91
C LYS A 99 19.16 -9.08 -5.93
N PHE A 100 18.15 -8.30 -5.58
CA PHE A 100 18.28 -7.24 -4.59
C PHE A 100 18.62 -7.82 -3.21
N ALA A 101 17.81 -8.77 -2.72
CA ALA A 101 18.00 -9.37 -1.41
C ALA A 101 19.38 -10.03 -1.26
N GLN A 102 19.79 -10.85 -2.24
CA GLN A 102 21.11 -11.48 -2.23
C GLN A 102 22.24 -10.46 -2.29
N GLY A 103 22.09 -9.40 -3.11
CA GLY A 103 23.08 -8.34 -3.22
C GLY A 103 23.25 -7.55 -1.93
N VAL A 104 22.15 -7.19 -1.25
CA VAL A 104 22.25 -6.48 0.04
C VAL A 104 22.84 -7.40 1.11
N LYS A 105 22.32 -8.63 1.20
CA LYS A 105 22.70 -9.59 2.24
C LYS A 105 24.09 -10.19 2.07
N SER A 106 24.76 -10.03 0.93
CA SER A 106 26.15 -10.46 0.76
C SER A 106 27.13 -9.71 1.67
N VAL A 107 26.80 -8.47 2.01
CA VAL A 107 27.57 -7.63 2.95
C VAL A 107 26.87 -7.53 4.31
N LEU A 108 25.53 -7.58 4.31
CA LEU A 108 24.70 -7.34 5.49
C LEU A 108 23.70 -8.49 5.70
N PRO A 109 24.14 -9.68 6.14
CA PRO A 109 23.31 -10.88 6.15
C PRO A 109 22.02 -10.72 6.97
N GLU A 110 22.11 -10.03 8.10
CA GLU A 110 21.01 -9.87 9.06
C GLU A 110 20.07 -8.69 8.78
N ILE A 111 20.35 -7.85 7.78
CA ILE A 111 19.49 -6.67 7.52
C ILE A 111 18.08 -7.12 7.13
N MET A 112 17.08 -6.46 7.71
CA MET A 112 15.68 -6.69 7.39
C MET A 112 15.30 -5.95 6.10
N LEU A 113 14.44 -6.56 5.28
CA LEU A 113 13.98 -5.97 4.03
C LEU A 113 12.47 -5.71 4.06
N ALA A 114 12.05 -4.67 3.34
CA ALA A 114 10.65 -4.36 3.11
C ALA A 114 10.29 -4.32 1.63
N TYR A 115 9.04 -4.64 1.32
CA TYR A 115 8.53 -4.67 -0.04
C TYR A 115 7.15 -4.02 -0.16
N ASN A 116 7.02 -3.10 -1.11
CA ASN A 116 5.75 -2.50 -1.50
C ASN A 116 5.10 -3.37 -2.58
N LEU A 117 4.01 -4.06 -2.22
CA LEU A 117 3.11 -4.76 -3.13
C LEU A 117 2.26 -3.71 -3.86
N SER A 118 2.89 -2.96 -4.76
CA SER A 118 2.31 -1.71 -5.26
C SER A 118 0.97 -1.92 -5.97
N PRO A 119 -0.07 -1.14 -5.62
CA PRO A 119 -1.32 -1.15 -6.37
C PRO A 119 -1.21 -0.45 -7.72
N SER A 120 -0.07 0.19 -8.04
CA SER A 120 0.19 0.69 -9.41
C SER A 120 0.60 -0.41 -10.38
N PHE A 121 0.92 -1.62 -9.89
CA PHE A 121 1.17 -2.75 -10.76
C PHE A 121 -0.15 -3.27 -11.32
N ASN A 122 -0.15 -3.60 -12.61
CA ASN A 122 -1.21 -4.42 -13.17
C ASN A 122 -0.90 -5.89 -12.87
N TRP A 123 -1.44 -6.38 -11.76
CA TRP A 123 -1.18 -7.74 -11.26
C TRP A 123 -1.66 -8.82 -12.24
N ASP A 124 -2.84 -8.64 -12.86
CA ASP A 124 -3.37 -9.57 -13.87
C ASP A 124 -2.50 -9.60 -15.14
N ALA A 125 -1.93 -8.46 -15.53
CA ALA A 125 -1.04 -8.37 -16.69
C ALA A 125 0.44 -8.67 -16.37
N SER A 126 0.76 -9.07 -15.12
CA SER A 126 2.14 -9.38 -14.72
C SER A 126 2.69 -10.65 -15.37
N GLY A 127 1.82 -11.51 -15.92
CA GLY A 127 2.17 -12.83 -16.43
C GLY A 127 2.28 -13.90 -15.35
N MET A 128 1.96 -13.57 -14.09
CA MET A 128 1.83 -14.56 -13.02
C MET A 128 0.50 -15.30 -13.11
N THR A 129 0.54 -16.59 -12.82
CA THR A 129 -0.65 -17.40 -12.50
C THR A 129 -1.17 -17.06 -11.11
N ASP A 130 -2.45 -17.33 -10.84
CA ASP A 130 -3.06 -17.13 -9.51
C ASP A 130 -2.25 -17.79 -8.39
N GLN A 131 -1.75 -19.01 -8.62
CA GLN A 131 -0.89 -19.70 -7.65
C GLN A 131 0.43 -18.95 -7.41
N GLN A 132 1.03 -18.36 -8.45
CA GLN A 132 2.23 -17.54 -8.28
C GLN A 132 1.94 -16.25 -7.52
N MET A 133 0.77 -15.63 -7.71
CA MET A 133 0.37 -14.45 -6.93
C MET A 133 0.19 -14.79 -5.45
N VAL A 134 -0.50 -15.90 -5.14
CA VAL A 134 -0.64 -16.42 -3.77
C VAL A 134 0.72 -16.71 -3.14
N ASP A 135 1.63 -17.31 -3.92
CA ASP A 135 2.96 -17.67 -3.44
C ASP A 135 3.93 -16.48 -3.36
N PHE A 136 3.63 -15.33 -3.96
CA PHE A 136 4.59 -14.23 -4.11
C PHE A 136 5.09 -13.73 -2.76
N ILE A 137 4.16 -13.36 -1.87
CA ILE A 137 4.42 -12.86 -0.51
C ILE A 137 5.30 -13.84 0.30
N PRO A 138 4.93 -15.13 0.45
CA PRO A 138 5.75 -16.08 1.20
C PRO A 138 7.08 -16.42 0.51
N ARG A 139 7.20 -16.30 -0.82
CA ARG A 139 8.48 -16.49 -1.52
C ARG A 139 9.45 -15.37 -1.19
N ILE A 140 9.03 -14.10 -1.27
CA ILE A 140 9.93 -13.00 -0.93
C ILE A 140 10.18 -12.91 0.58
N ALA A 141 9.23 -13.32 1.44
CA ALA A 141 9.48 -13.41 2.88
C ALA A 141 10.71 -14.28 3.22
N ARG A 142 10.90 -15.41 2.51
CA ARG A 142 12.06 -16.30 2.68
C ARG A 142 13.40 -15.67 2.26
N LEU A 143 13.37 -14.59 1.48
CA LEU A 143 14.56 -13.82 1.10
C LEU A 143 14.93 -12.74 2.15
N GLY A 144 14.10 -12.58 3.19
CA GLY A 144 14.29 -11.59 4.25
C GLY A 144 13.38 -10.36 4.17
N TYR A 145 12.39 -10.36 3.26
CA TYR A 145 11.36 -9.32 3.20
C TYR A 145 10.32 -9.53 4.33
N CYS A 146 10.66 -9.08 5.54
CA CYS A 146 9.89 -9.33 6.75
C CYS A 146 8.70 -8.37 6.93
N TRP A 147 8.69 -7.23 6.23
CA TRP A 147 7.56 -6.32 6.21
C TRP A 147 7.10 -6.06 4.77
N GLN A 148 5.83 -6.35 4.50
CA GLN A 148 5.24 -6.22 3.17
C GLN A 148 3.92 -5.47 3.29
N PHE A 149 3.66 -4.53 2.39
CA PHE A 149 2.51 -3.66 2.48
C PHE A 149 1.99 -3.27 1.10
N ILE A 150 0.68 -2.95 1.02
CA ILE A 150 0.06 -2.37 -0.16
C ILE A 150 -0.26 -0.92 0.17
N ALA A 151 0.56 0.03 -0.32
CA ALA A 151 0.55 1.42 0.14
C ALA A 151 -0.82 2.13 0.02
N ARG A 152 -1.65 1.76 -0.97
CA ARG A 152 -2.95 2.40 -1.24
C ARG A 152 -4.13 1.42 -1.31
N ALA A 153 -4.04 0.27 -0.63
CA ALA A 153 -5.15 -0.71 -0.62
C ALA A 153 -6.46 -0.10 -0.12
N GLY A 154 -6.44 0.59 1.03
CA GLY A 154 -7.63 1.21 1.62
C GLY A 154 -8.29 2.22 0.67
N PHE A 155 -7.51 3.10 0.05
CA PHE A 155 -8.01 4.06 -0.94
C PHE A 155 -8.76 3.38 -2.09
N HIS A 156 -8.20 2.31 -2.67
CA HIS A 156 -8.86 1.60 -3.76
C HIS A 156 -10.09 0.81 -3.30
N ALA A 157 -10.05 0.22 -2.10
CA ALA A 157 -11.19 -0.48 -1.51
C ALA A 157 -12.36 0.48 -1.24
N ASP A 158 -12.09 1.62 -0.59
CA ASP A 158 -13.09 2.65 -0.28
C ASP A 158 -13.69 3.21 -1.56
N ALA A 159 -12.86 3.57 -2.54
CA ALA A 159 -13.32 4.11 -3.82
C ALA A 159 -14.24 3.12 -4.56
N LEU A 160 -13.89 1.83 -4.57
CA LEU A 160 -14.71 0.79 -5.21
C LEU A 160 -16.07 0.64 -4.52
N VAL A 161 -16.08 0.55 -3.17
CA VAL A 161 -17.31 0.39 -2.40
C VAL A 161 -18.21 1.61 -2.59
N ILE A 162 -17.66 2.84 -2.48
CA ILE A 162 -18.45 4.07 -2.62
C ILE A 162 -19.03 4.20 -4.03
N ASP A 163 -18.24 3.98 -5.08
CA ASP A 163 -18.70 4.10 -6.46
C ASP A 163 -19.80 3.08 -6.80
N THR A 164 -19.59 1.82 -6.44
CA THR A 164 -20.57 0.75 -6.71
C THR A 164 -21.83 0.89 -5.86
N PHE A 165 -21.71 1.33 -4.61
CA PHE A 165 -22.85 1.62 -3.74
C PHE A 165 -23.68 2.80 -4.24
N ALA A 166 -23.02 3.90 -4.64
CA ALA A 166 -23.72 5.10 -5.11
C ALA A 166 -24.54 4.84 -6.39
N LYS A 167 -24.01 4.03 -7.32
CA LYS A 167 -24.72 3.64 -8.55
C LYS A 167 -26.02 2.88 -8.28
N ASP A 168 -26.01 2.04 -7.25
CA ASP A 168 -27.13 1.13 -6.97
C ASP A 168 -27.97 1.57 -5.76
N TYR A 169 -27.72 2.77 -5.22
CA TYR A 169 -28.35 3.25 -3.97
C TYR A 169 -29.88 3.21 -4.01
N ALA A 170 -30.48 3.62 -5.14
CA ALA A 170 -31.94 3.61 -5.33
C ALA A 170 -32.55 2.20 -5.42
N GLN A 171 -31.72 1.17 -5.61
CA GLN A 171 -32.12 -0.23 -5.79
C GLN A 171 -31.89 -1.07 -4.53
N TRP A 172 -32.10 -0.49 -3.34
CA TRP A 172 -31.98 -1.19 -2.06
C TRP A 172 -30.55 -1.69 -1.74
N ALA A 173 -29.53 -1.12 -2.39
CA ALA A 173 -28.13 -1.54 -2.22
C ALA A 173 -27.64 -1.45 -0.76
N TYR A 174 -28.19 -0.55 0.06
CA TYR A 174 -27.88 -0.51 1.48
C TYR A 174 -28.27 -1.81 2.21
N VAL A 175 -29.48 -2.32 1.97
CA VAL A 175 -29.93 -3.56 2.62
C VAL A 175 -29.16 -4.76 2.05
N GLU A 176 -29.03 -4.83 0.73
CA GLU A 176 -28.46 -6.00 0.06
C GLU A 176 -26.93 -6.12 0.16
N ARG A 177 -26.22 -5.02 -0.12
CA ARG A 177 -24.76 -5.03 -0.27
C ARG A 177 -24.01 -4.60 0.99
N ILE A 178 -24.64 -3.82 1.85
CA ILE A 178 -24.03 -3.36 3.10
C ILE A 178 -24.58 -4.17 4.26
N GLN A 179 -25.82 -3.94 4.67
CA GLN A 179 -26.36 -4.47 5.93
C GLN A 179 -26.41 -6.01 5.97
N ARG A 180 -26.86 -6.68 4.90
CA ARG A 180 -26.85 -8.14 4.82
C ARG A 180 -25.42 -8.70 4.75
N GLN A 181 -24.51 -8.04 4.04
CA GLN A 181 -23.12 -8.50 3.96
C GLN A 181 -22.37 -8.31 5.28
N GLU A 182 -22.61 -7.20 6.00
CA GLU A 182 -22.09 -7.02 7.35
C GLU A 182 -22.59 -8.13 8.29
N ARG A 183 -23.88 -8.50 8.20
CA ARG A 183 -24.42 -9.62 8.97
C ARG A 183 -23.77 -10.95 8.59
N ASN A 184 -23.72 -11.27 7.29
CA ASN A 184 -23.23 -12.56 6.79
C ASN A 184 -21.75 -12.78 7.10
N ASN A 185 -20.95 -11.71 7.12
CA ASN A 185 -19.52 -11.77 7.42
C ASN A 185 -19.21 -11.49 8.91
N GLY A 186 -20.23 -11.23 9.74
CA GLY A 186 -20.04 -10.96 11.16
C GLY A 186 -19.25 -9.67 11.43
N VAL A 187 -19.48 -8.62 10.65
CA VAL A 187 -18.78 -7.34 10.80
C VAL A 187 -19.33 -6.60 12.04
N ASP A 188 -18.45 -6.32 13.00
CA ASP A 188 -18.81 -5.72 14.29
C ASP A 188 -19.52 -4.36 14.17
N THR A 189 -19.26 -3.61 13.09
CA THR A 189 -19.85 -2.30 12.83
C THR A 189 -21.35 -2.32 12.56
N LEU A 190 -21.93 -3.49 12.22
CA LEU A 190 -23.39 -3.65 12.10
C LEU A 190 -24.10 -3.22 13.39
N ALA A 191 -23.52 -3.57 14.54
CA ALA A 191 -23.94 -3.13 15.85
C ALA A 191 -23.19 -1.85 16.26
N TYR A 192 -23.26 -0.81 15.42
CA TYR A 192 -22.41 0.38 15.54
C TYR A 192 -22.39 1.02 16.94
N LYS A 193 -23.51 0.99 17.69
CA LYS A 193 -23.58 1.50 19.07
C LYS A 193 -22.68 0.73 20.04
N LYS A 194 -22.55 -0.58 19.86
CA LYS A 194 -21.65 -1.41 20.66
C LYS A 194 -20.20 -1.15 20.26
N TRP A 195 -19.95 -1.09 18.96
CA TRP A 195 -18.62 -0.83 18.40
C TRP A 195 -18.10 0.56 18.78
N SER A 196 -18.94 1.59 18.76
CA SER A 196 -18.59 3.00 19.01
C SER A 196 -18.37 3.36 20.48
N VAL A 197 -18.21 2.37 21.37
CA VAL A 197 -17.94 2.59 22.82
C VAL A 197 -19.12 3.25 23.54
N LEU A 198 -20.25 3.47 22.87
CA LEU A 198 -21.43 4.12 23.42
C LEU A 198 -21.99 3.37 24.64
N LEU A 199 -21.93 2.05 24.63
CA LEU A 199 -22.33 1.23 25.78
C LEU A 199 -21.41 1.43 26.99
N ILE A 200 -20.10 1.62 26.76
CA ILE A 200 -19.14 1.95 27.83
C ILE A 200 -19.45 3.34 28.40
N MET A 201 -19.77 4.33 27.56
CA MET A 201 -20.22 5.65 28.02
C MET A 201 -21.51 5.56 28.84
N VAL A 202 -22.49 4.77 28.41
CA VAL A 202 -23.75 4.56 29.15
C VAL A 202 -23.49 3.95 30.52
N ASP A 203 -22.51 3.05 30.65
CA ASP A 203 -22.14 2.42 31.92
C ASP A 203 -21.37 3.36 32.85
N ILE A 204 -20.44 4.16 32.32
CA ILE A 204 -19.72 5.19 33.08
C ILE A 204 -20.70 6.25 33.61
N LEU A 205 -21.68 6.66 32.79
CA LEU A 205 -22.67 7.67 33.15
C LEU A 205 -23.86 7.11 33.94
N ARG A 206 -23.93 5.78 34.12
CA ARG A 206 -25.00 5.09 34.86
C ARG A 206 -25.24 5.66 36.27
N PRO A 207 -24.23 6.06 37.06
CA PRO A 207 -24.42 6.68 38.38
C PRO A 207 -25.00 8.11 38.33
N PHE A 208 -24.92 8.77 37.17
CA PHE A 208 -25.36 10.17 36.96
C PHE A 208 -26.69 10.26 36.20
N LYS A 209 -27.40 9.14 36.01
CA LYS A 209 -28.72 9.15 35.39
C LYS A 209 -29.70 9.93 36.25
N VAL A 210 -30.16 11.07 35.73
CA VAL A 210 -31.24 11.86 36.33
C VAL A 210 -32.57 11.27 35.85
N VAL A 211 -33.44 10.90 36.79
CA VAL A 211 -34.81 10.47 36.51
C VAL A 211 -35.72 11.68 36.69
N GLU A 212 -36.44 12.04 35.64
CA GLU A 212 -37.50 13.05 35.69
C GLU A 212 -38.81 12.37 35.24
N ASN A 213 -39.90 12.56 35.98
CA ASN A 213 -41.25 12.07 35.65
C ASN A 213 -41.36 10.57 35.26
N PHE A 214 -40.82 9.67 36.08
CA PHE A 214 -40.89 8.21 35.86
C PHE A 214 -40.32 7.72 34.51
N GLN A 215 -39.59 8.58 33.79
CA GLN A 215 -38.84 8.24 32.59
C GLN A 215 -37.35 8.38 32.85
N SER A 216 -36.58 7.34 32.54
CA SER A 216 -35.13 7.41 32.61
C SER A 216 -34.60 8.13 31.37
N TYR A 217 -34.20 9.40 31.52
CA TYR A 217 -33.50 10.12 30.47
C TYR A 217 -32.01 9.77 30.54
N THR A 218 -31.52 9.09 29.52
CA THR A 218 -30.07 9.06 29.29
C THR A 218 -29.75 10.33 28.52
N ILE A 219 -28.96 11.24 29.10
CA ILE A 219 -28.34 12.34 28.34
C ILE A 219 -27.42 11.64 27.33
N CYS A 220 -27.98 11.34 26.17
CA CYS A 220 -27.26 10.77 25.05
C CYS A 220 -27.33 11.80 23.95
N THR A 221 -26.24 12.54 23.77
CA THR A 221 -25.94 13.25 22.52
C THR A 221 -25.72 12.19 21.44
N GLN A 222 -26.78 11.51 20.99
CA GLN A 222 -26.62 10.28 20.19
C GLN A 222 -26.45 10.52 18.70
N ASP A 223 -26.73 11.71 18.15
CA ASP A 223 -26.52 11.96 16.71
C ASP A 223 -26.07 13.41 16.43
N ILE A 224 -24.76 13.64 16.31
CA ILE A 224 -24.25 14.68 15.40
C ILE A 224 -24.06 14.00 14.05
N ALA A 225 -25.14 13.90 13.28
CA ALA A 225 -24.98 13.84 11.84
C ALA A 225 -24.51 15.24 11.42
N MET A 226 -23.25 15.36 10.96
CA MET A 226 -22.83 16.55 10.23
C MET A 226 -23.54 16.58 8.87
N ILE A 227 -24.82 16.96 8.90
CA ILE A 227 -25.47 17.55 7.74
C ILE A 227 -25.15 19.04 7.85
N ASN A 228 -24.32 19.54 6.94
CA ASN A 228 -24.11 20.95 6.70
C ASN A 228 -25.45 21.60 6.30
N GLN A 229 -26.29 21.93 7.28
CA GLN A 229 -27.30 23.00 7.30
C GLN A 229 -28.21 22.83 8.52
N PHE A 230 -28.39 23.91 9.27
CA PHE A 230 -29.22 23.99 10.47
C PHE A 230 -30.66 23.53 10.21
N MET A 231 -31.01 22.32 10.66
CA MET A 231 -32.39 21.89 10.84
C MET A 231 -32.51 21.23 12.22
N PHE A 232 -33.14 21.92 13.16
CA PHE A 232 -33.48 21.35 14.46
C PHE A 232 -34.75 20.50 14.30
N VAL A 233 -34.58 19.19 14.16
CA VAL A 233 -35.67 18.20 14.26
C VAL A 233 -35.63 17.59 15.65
N CYS A 234 -36.72 17.70 16.40
CA CYS A 234 -36.87 17.03 17.69
C CYS A 234 -37.20 15.55 17.44
N PHE A 235 -36.26 14.66 17.73
CA PHE A 235 -36.46 13.21 17.58
C PHE A 235 -36.83 12.58 18.94
N VAL A 236 -37.98 11.90 18.98
CA VAL A 236 -38.37 11.00 20.07
C VAL A 236 -37.95 9.58 19.66
N PHE A 237 -36.92 9.02 20.29
CA PHE A 237 -36.41 7.70 19.95
C PHE A 237 -36.99 6.59 20.84
N VAL A 238 -37.37 5.47 20.21
CA VAL A 238 -37.56 4.19 20.90
C VAL A 238 -36.27 3.39 20.78
N GLY A 239 -35.77 2.85 21.89
CA GLY A 239 -34.51 2.11 21.94
C GLY A 239 -34.42 0.99 20.89
N VAL A 240 -33.32 0.98 20.13
CA VAL A 240 -32.94 -0.07 19.17
C VAL A 240 -32.18 -1.15 19.95
N THR A 241 -32.62 -2.41 19.90
CA THR A 241 -32.00 -3.55 20.59
C THR A 241 -31.20 -4.43 19.62
N GLU A 242 -30.22 -5.19 20.11
CA GLU A 242 -29.41 -6.11 19.29
C GLU A 242 -30.26 -7.14 18.52
N GLU A 243 -31.45 -7.46 19.03
CA GLU A 243 -32.38 -8.40 18.41
C GLU A 243 -32.86 -7.96 17.01
N GLN A 244 -32.87 -6.66 16.73
CA GLN A 244 -33.28 -6.10 15.43
C GLN A 244 -32.32 -6.42 14.29
N PHE A 245 -31.09 -6.83 14.61
CA PHE A 245 -30.07 -7.16 13.62
C PHE A 245 -30.00 -8.66 13.30
N LYS A 246 -30.79 -9.49 14.00
CA LYS A 246 -30.95 -10.93 13.70
C LYS A 246 -31.67 -11.13 12.36
N GLU A 247 -31.48 -12.30 11.75
CA GLU A 247 -32.05 -12.64 10.44
C GLU A 247 -33.59 -12.56 10.41
N THR A 248 -34.22 -12.97 11.52
CA THR A 248 -35.65 -12.81 11.75
C THR A 248 -35.87 -12.00 13.01
N TRP A 249 -36.56 -10.88 12.88
CA TRP A 249 -37.02 -10.07 14.01
C TRP A 249 -38.43 -9.56 13.74
N THR A 250 -39.33 -9.74 14.71
CA THR A 250 -40.70 -9.23 14.65
C THR A 250 -40.94 -8.32 15.84
N ARG A 251 -41.32 -7.06 15.55
CA ARG A 251 -41.84 -6.15 16.56
C ARG A 251 -43.34 -6.42 16.75
N PRO A 252 -43.86 -6.48 17.98
CA PRO A 252 -45.30 -6.38 18.19
C PRO A 252 -45.82 -5.07 17.58
N GLY A 253 -46.71 -5.15 16.59
CA GLY A 253 -47.31 -3.98 15.92
C GLY A 253 -46.64 -3.49 14.63
N ALA A 254 -45.67 -4.22 14.07
CA ALA A 254 -45.18 -3.93 12.71
C ALA A 254 -46.26 -4.31 11.68
N THR A 255 -46.83 -3.31 11.01
CA THR A 255 -47.83 -3.50 9.95
C THR A 255 -47.22 -4.20 8.74
N ASP A 256 -47.88 -5.28 8.31
CA ASP A 256 -47.63 -5.98 7.05
C ASP A 256 -47.94 -5.02 5.88
N MET A 257 -46.91 -4.56 5.16
CA MET A 257 -47.06 -3.69 3.99
C MET A 257 -47.34 -4.54 2.75
N GLY A 258 -48.48 -5.23 2.76
CA GLY A 258 -49.03 -5.86 1.57
C GLY A 258 -49.76 -4.82 0.71
N GLY A 259 -49.24 -4.52 -0.48
CA GLY A 259 -49.99 -3.81 -1.52
C GLY A 259 -49.20 -2.73 -2.25
N SER A 260 -49.11 -2.90 -3.57
CA SER A 260 -48.51 -2.02 -4.59
C SER A 260 -48.73 -0.52 -4.36
N GLY A 261 -47.67 0.19 -3.97
CA GLY A 261 -47.59 1.64 -3.99
C GLY A 261 -46.25 2.07 -4.57
N GLU A 262 -46.23 2.40 -5.85
CA GLU A 262 -45.04 2.90 -6.55
C GLU A 262 -44.71 4.30 -6.01
N VAL A 263 -43.64 4.43 -5.22
CA VAL A 263 -43.16 5.72 -4.72
C VAL A 263 -42.11 6.25 -5.69
N VAL A 264 -42.54 7.11 -6.62
CA VAL A 264 -41.64 7.85 -7.52
C VAL A 264 -40.98 8.98 -6.74
N ALA A 265 -39.70 8.86 -6.43
CA ALA A 265 -38.89 9.95 -5.91
C ALA A 265 -38.57 10.93 -7.05
N LYS A 266 -39.26 12.09 -7.08
CA LYS A 266 -38.84 13.22 -7.94
C LYS A 266 -37.68 13.96 -7.27
N ALA A 267 -36.52 13.96 -7.91
CA ALA A 267 -35.45 14.91 -7.62
C ALA A 267 -35.94 16.33 -7.91
N ARG A 268 -35.84 17.23 -6.93
CA ARG A 268 -35.90 18.68 -7.19
C ARG A 268 -34.53 19.13 -7.66
N MET A 269 -34.49 19.83 -8.80
CA MET A 269 -33.33 20.57 -9.30
C MET A 269 -32.85 21.59 -8.28
#